data_AF-A0A9P6RBN2-F1
#
_entry.id   AF-A0A9P6RBN2-F1
#
_cell.length_a   1.000
_cell.length_b   1.000
_cell.length_c   1.000
_cell.angle_alpha   90.00
_cell.angle_beta   90.00
_cell.angle_gamma   90.00
#
_symmetry.space_group_name_H-M   'P 1'
#
loop_
_entity.id
_entity.type
_entity.pdbx_description
1 polymer ?
#
loop_
_entity_poly.entity_id
_entity_poly.type
_entity_poly.pdbx_seq_one_letter_code
_entity_poly.pdbx_strand_id
1 'polypeptide(L)'
;MAPNPPLTDKETQLIEAYQRILNDPFEDKYEDRWQDEPFDRAVEEFKARALEIGFAEPLDLLKQFRVDSYETVRQQHKQGPALCFRPGWKSDLLGQLVDPLALIAKCHYVSGPKFTGKGRVIVLDFWASWCDPCVQAGPGMSDLADEFEGRISVVGINNESIFGDTKPGDVDQLNEFLDDNREGFRYTIYIDNDEGHAKETVYNPGGYRGIPCVILLVDGIVTYVGSPQENFRPILEQTLAFLEAEALREE
;
A
#
# COMPACT_ATOMS: atom_id res chain seq x y z
N MET A 1 -4.79 19.96 6.35
CA MET A 1 -4.27 19.87 7.73
C MET A 1 -2.86 20.44 7.73
N ALA A 2 -2.50 21.32 8.66
CA ALA A 2 -1.10 21.71 8.80
C ALA A 2 -0.27 20.46 9.15
N PRO A 3 0.95 20.29 8.61
CA PRO A 3 1.82 19.20 9.00
C PRO A 3 2.05 19.26 10.52
N ASN A 4 2.10 18.10 11.17
CA ASN A 4 2.43 18.03 12.59
C ASN A 4 3.76 18.76 12.81
N PRO A 5 3.87 19.60 13.87
CA PRO A 5 5.13 20.25 14.18
C PRO A 5 6.22 19.20 14.38
N PRO A 6 7.49 19.52 14.03
CA PRO A 6 8.60 18.59 14.22
C PRO A 6 8.75 18.24 15.71
N LEU A 7 9.05 16.96 15.97
CA LEU A 7 9.30 16.46 17.33
C LEU A 7 10.53 17.16 17.94
N THR A 8 10.45 17.46 19.23
CA THR A 8 11.59 17.91 20.04
C THR A 8 12.59 16.77 20.26
N ASP A 9 13.83 17.08 20.62
CA ASP A 9 14.86 16.06 20.90
C ASP A 9 14.42 15.01 21.94
N LYS A 10 13.65 15.43 22.95
CA LYS A 10 13.13 14.52 23.97
C LYS A 10 12.02 13.62 23.43
N GLU A 11 11.12 14.18 22.63
CA GLU A 11 10.05 13.41 21.98
C GLU A 11 10.66 12.38 21.00
N THR A 12 11.65 12.77 20.22
CA THR A 12 12.43 11.86 19.36
C THR A 12 13.03 10.71 20.17
N GLN A 13 13.73 11.01 21.28
CA GLN A 13 14.30 9.97 22.16
C GLN A 13 13.24 9.04 22.75
N LEU A 14 12.04 9.56 23.06
CA LEU A 14 10.95 8.74 23.58
C LEU A 14 10.41 7.79 22.50
N ILE A 15 10.25 8.29 21.27
CA ILE A 15 9.81 7.48 20.13
C ILE A 15 10.84 6.40 19.82
N GLU A 16 12.13 6.73 19.80
CA GLU A 16 13.21 5.75 19.62
C GLU A 16 13.22 4.69 20.73
N ALA A 17 13.02 5.10 21.99
CA ALA A 17 12.92 4.18 23.11
C ALA A 17 11.71 3.25 22.97
N TYR A 18 10.55 3.77 22.53
CA TYR A 18 9.36 2.98 22.26
C TYR A 18 9.63 1.93 21.18
N GLN A 19 10.22 2.32 20.05
CA GLN A 19 10.54 1.40 18.96
C GLN A 19 11.46 0.28 19.44
N ARG A 20 12.59 0.64 20.06
CA ARG A 20 13.62 -0.31 20.50
C ARG A 20 13.15 -1.27 21.60
N ILE A 21 12.29 -0.82 22.51
CA ILE A 21 11.91 -1.58 23.71
C ILE A 21 10.58 -2.31 23.52
N LEU A 22 9.58 -1.63 22.94
CA LEU A 22 8.21 -2.15 22.86
C LEU A 22 7.80 -2.62 21.46
N ASN A 23 8.48 -2.20 20.39
CA ASN A 23 8.11 -2.61 19.02
C ASN A 23 9.05 -3.70 18.47
N ASP A 24 10.31 -3.35 18.18
CA ASP A 24 11.27 -4.21 17.47
C ASP A 24 11.41 -5.62 18.09
N PRO A 25 11.49 -5.79 19.43
CA PRO A 25 11.64 -7.12 20.02
C PRO A 25 10.41 -8.03 19.84
N PHE A 26 9.26 -7.45 19.48
CA PHE A 26 7.96 -8.12 19.39
C PHE A 26 7.40 -8.15 17.96
N GLU A 27 8.12 -7.61 16.97
CA GLU A 27 7.67 -7.53 15.57
C GLU A 27 7.34 -8.92 14.99
N ASP A 28 8.13 -9.94 15.32
CA ASP A 28 7.92 -11.33 14.90
C ASP A 28 7.26 -12.20 15.98
N LYS A 29 6.82 -11.62 17.10
CA LYS A 29 6.21 -12.33 18.23
C LYS A 29 4.71 -12.11 18.20
N TYR A 30 4.02 -12.79 17.31
CA TYR A 30 2.56 -12.74 17.23
C TYR A 30 1.97 -14.14 17.31
N GLU A 31 0.68 -14.23 17.57
CA GLU A 31 -0.10 -15.47 17.65
C GLU A 31 0.55 -16.49 18.62
N ASP A 32 0.94 -17.66 18.12
CA ASP A 32 1.53 -18.75 18.88
C ASP A 32 2.94 -18.45 19.41
N ARG A 33 3.62 -17.44 18.84
CA ARG A 33 4.96 -17.00 19.27
C ARG A 33 4.93 -15.94 20.37
N TRP A 34 3.75 -15.39 20.70
CA TRP A 34 3.60 -14.38 21.72
C TRP A 34 3.84 -14.93 23.14
N GLN A 35 4.47 -14.12 23.99
CA GLN A 35 4.59 -14.39 25.42
C GLN A 35 4.33 -13.11 26.22
N ASP A 36 3.48 -13.18 27.24
CA ASP A 36 3.10 -12.01 28.05
C ASP A 36 4.25 -11.51 28.94
N GLU A 37 4.99 -12.42 29.59
CA GLU A 37 6.02 -12.05 30.57
C GLU A 37 7.17 -11.20 29.98
N PRO A 38 7.73 -11.51 28.79
CA PRO A 38 8.71 -10.62 28.16
C PRO A 38 8.16 -9.22 27.85
N PHE A 39 6.90 -9.10 27.44
CA PHE A 39 6.28 -7.81 27.16
C PHE A 39 6.05 -6.99 28.44
N ASP A 40 5.60 -7.63 29.52
CA ASP A 40 5.42 -6.96 30.81
C ASP A 40 6.75 -6.36 31.32
N ARG A 41 7.86 -7.09 31.15
CA ARG A 41 9.20 -6.55 31.47
C ARG A 41 9.57 -5.36 30.59
N ALA A 42 9.29 -5.44 29.29
CA ALA A 42 9.59 -4.35 28.35
C ALA A 42 8.76 -3.09 28.66
N VAL A 43 7.50 -3.23 29.11
CA VAL A 43 6.67 -2.11 29.56
C VAL A 43 7.31 -1.40 30.76
N GLU A 44 7.80 -2.15 31.75
CA GLU A 44 8.47 -1.56 32.90
C GLU A 44 9.82 -0.91 32.51
N GLU A 45 10.59 -1.51 31.60
CA GLU A 45 11.81 -0.91 31.04
C GLU A 45 11.49 0.41 30.32
N PHE A 46 10.46 0.42 29.47
CA PHE A 46 10.06 1.61 28.73
C PHE A 46 9.61 2.74 29.65
N LYS A 47 8.81 2.44 30.69
CA LYS A 47 8.41 3.43 31.69
C LYS A 47 9.61 4.03 32.42
N ALA A 48 10.58 3.20 32.83
CA ALA A 48 11.80 3.68 33.46
C ALA A 48 12.60 4.59 32.51
N ARG A 49 12.75 4.18 31.25
CA ARG A 49 13.45 4.97 30.23
C ARG A 49 12.74 6.29 29.92
N ALA A 50 11.42 6.28 29.82
CA ALA A 50 10.61 7.48 29.62
C ALA A 50 10.83 8.50 30.75
N LEU A 51 10.87 8.03 32.00
CA LEU A 51 11.12 8.88 33.16
C LEU A 51 12.51 9.54 33.11
N GLU A 52 13.54 8.80 32.68
CA GLU A 52 14.90 9.35 32.49
C GLU A 52 14.96 10.46 31.43
N ILE A 53 14.19 10.33 30.34
CA ILE A 53 14.09 11.34 29.28
C ILE A 53 13.31 12.57 29.78
N GLY A 54 12.42 12.37 30.75
CA GLY A 54 11.62 13.40 31.42
C GLY A 54 10.12 13.33 31.15
N PHE A 55 9.60 12.15 30.76
CA PHE A 55 8.18 11.91 30.58
C PHE A 55 7.63 11.06 31.73
N ALA A 56 6.78 11.67 32.56
CA ALA A 56 6.04 10.94 33.60
C ALA A 56 4.90 10.09 33.00
N GLU A 57 4.22 10.64 31.99
CA GLU A 57 3.11 10.01 31.28
C GLU A 57 3.45 9.87 29.78
N PRO A 58 4.30 8.90 29.38
CA PRO A 58 4.78 8.80 28.00
C PRO A 58 3.65 8.53 26.99
N LEU A 59 2.56 7.90 27.40
CA LEU A 59 1.42 7.62 26.53
C LEU A 59 0.68 8.89 26.08
N ASP A 60 0.80 10.02 26.79
CA ASP A 60 0.15 11.26 26.35
C ASP A 60 0.73 11.77 25.03
N LEU A 61 2.05 11.62 24.84
CA LEU A 61 2.68 11.87 23.55
C LEU A 61 2.27 10.81 22.53
N LEU A 62 2.25 9.53 22.93
CA LEU A 62 2.03 8.42 21.99
C LEU A 62 0.58 8.31 21.49
N LYS A 63 -0.40 8.91 22.17
CA LYS A 63 -1.80 9.01 21.70
C LYS A 63 -1.91 9.68 20.34
N GLN A 64 -1.04 10.64 20.01
CA GLN A 64 -1.03 11.26 18.68
C GLN A 64 -0.70 10.26 17.56
N PHE A 65 -0.05 9.15 17.91
CA PHE A 65 0.27 8.01 17.06
C PHE A 65 -0.69 6.82 17.29
N ARG A 66 -1.87 7.07 17.88
CA ARG A 66 -2.90 6.06 18.19
C ARG A 66 -2.46 4.95 19.15
N VAL A 67 -1.47 5.23 19.99
CA VAL A 67 -1.09 4.36 21.09
C VAL A 67 -1.66 4.94 22.37
N ASP A 68 -2.81 4.41 22.78
CA ASP A 68 -3.60 4.90 23.91
C ASP A 68 -3.39 4.11 25.21
N SER A 69 -2.94 2.85 25.11
CA SER A 69 -2.61 2.00 26.25
C SER A 69 -1.57 0.94 25.90
N TYR A 70 -0.84 0.45 26.91
CA TYR A 70 0.04 -0.71 26.73
C TYR A 70 -0.73 -1.99 26.38
N GLU A 71 -2.00 -2.08 26.75
CA GLU A 71 -2.85 -3.21 26.36
C GLU A 71 -3.18 -3.16 24.87
N THR A 72 -3.38 -1.98 24.31
CA THR A 72 -3.56 -1.80 22.86
C THR A 72 -2.32 -2.26 22.11
N VAL A 73 -1.13 -1.86 22.57
CA VAL A 73 0.16 -2.30 22.01
C VAL A 73 0.29 -3.82 22.13
N ARG A 74 -0.03 -4.38 23.30
CA ARG A 74 -0.05 -5.83 23.53
C ARG A 74 -0.92 -6.56 22.52
N GLN A 75 -2.17 -6.11 22.34
CA GLN A 75 -3.11 -6.75 21.43
C GLN A 75 -2.68 -6.62 19.98
N GLN A 76 -2.11 -5.47 19.58
CA GLN A 76 -1.55 -5.28 18.24
C GLN A 76 -0.42 -6.27 17.96
N HIS A 77 0.54 -6.42 18.87
CA HIS A 77 1.59 -7.42 18.69
C HIS A 77 1.07 -8.85 18.75
N LYS A 78 0.15 -9.18 19.67
CA LYS A 78 -0.49 -10.50 19.73
C LYS A 78 -1.17 -10.87 18.42
N GLN A 79 -1.85 -9.93 17.79
CA GLN A 79 -2.52 -10.13 16.50
C GLN A 79 -1.51 -10.20 15.33
N GLY A 80 -0.40 -9.48 15.45
CA GLY A 80 0.59 -9.35 14.40
C GLY A 80 0.10 -8.48 13.22
N PRO A 81 0.96 -8.25 12.23
CA PRO A 81 0.57 -7.50 11.05
C PRO A 81 -0.48 -8.27 10.25
N ALA A 82 -1.21 -7.55 9.39
CA ALA A 82 -2.12 -8.16 8.43
C ALA A 82 -1.42 -9.26 7.63
N LEU A 83 -2.15 -10.33 7.28
CA LEU A 83 -1.58 -11.52 6.64
C LEU A 83 -0.70 -11.18 5.42
N CYS A 84 -1.09 -10.17 4.63
CA CYS A 84 -0.35 -9.75 3.45
C CYS A 84 1.05 -9.19 3.71
N PHE A 85 1.33 -8.72 4.92
CA PHE A 85 2.65 -8.21 5.31
C PHE A 85 3.48 -9.27 6.04
N ARG A 86 2.98 -10.50 6.17
CA ARG A 86 3.71 -11.59 6.82
C ARG A 86 4.67 -12.24 5.82
N PRO A 87 5.88 -12.63 6.26
CA PRO A 87 6.84 -13.30 5.38
C PRO A 87 6.25 -14.54 4.70
N GLY A 88 6.45 -14.64 3.39
CA GLY A 88 5.99 -15.78 2.59
C GLY A 88 4.51 -15.77 2.22
N TRP A 89 3.75 -14.74 2.60
CA TRP A 89 2.39 -14.58 2.13
C TRP A 89 2.33 -14.47 0.59
N LYS A 90 1.24 -14.99 0.03
CA LYS A 90 0.90 -14.87 -1.38
C LYS A 90 -0.59 -14.61 -1.50
N SER A 91 -0.96 -13.79 -2.48
CA SER A 91 -2.35 -13.54 -2.81
C SER A 91 -3.04 -14.80 -3.36
N ASP A 92 -4.28 -15.03 -2.93
CA ASP A 92 -5.15 -16.05 -3.50
C ASP A 92 -5.56 -15.74 -4.95
N LEU A 93 -5.36 -14.50 -5.39
CA LEU A 93 -5.64 -14.06 -6.75
C LEU A 93 -4.55 -14.48 -7.74
N LEU A 94 -3.37 -14.93 -7.28
CA LEU A 94 -2.32 -15.43 -8.18
C LEU A 94 -2.83 -16.59 -9.05
N GLY A 95 -2.60 -16.50 -10.36
CA GLY A 95 -3.05 -17.47 -11.35
C GLY A 95 -4.52 -17.34 -11.77
N GLN A 96 -5.28 -16.41 -11.17
CA GLN A 96 -6.65 -16.13 -11.57
C GLN A 96 -6.71 -15.20 -12.79
N LEU A 97 -7.76 -15.36 -13.60
CA LEU A 97 -8.04 -14.49 -14.73
C LEU A 97 -8.76 -13.23 -14.24
N VAL A 98 -8.23 -12.06 -14.63
CA VAL A 98 -8.87 -10.76 -14.48
C VAL A 98 -9.02 -10.15 -15.87
N ASP A 99 -10.25 -9.78 -16.23
CA ASP A 99 -10.51 -9.00 -17.45
C ASP A 99 -10.40 -7.50 -17.12
N PRO A 100 -9.31 -6.84 -17.55
CA PRO A 100 -9.08 -5.43 -17.23
C PRO A 100 -10.08 -4.52 -17.93
N LEU A 101 -10.61 -4.89 -19.10
CA LEU A 101 -11.64 -4.10 -19.78
C LEU A 101 -12.98 -4.18 -19.05
N ALA A 102 -13.36 -5.38 -18.60
CA ALA A 102 -14.58 -5.54 -17.80
C ALA A 102 -14.49 -4.76 -16.48
N LEU A 103 -13.31 -4.76 -15.85
CA LEU A 103 -13.03 -4.00 -14.63
C LEU A 103 -13.23 -2.49 -14.84
N ILE A 104 -12.55 -1.91 -15.84
CA ILE A 104 -12.61 -0.46 -16.07
C ILE A 104 -13.93 -0.01 -16.73
N ALA A 105 -14.73 -0.93 -17.30
CA ALA A 105 -16.01 -0.58 -17.92
C ALA A 105 -17.03 -0.01 -16.91
N LYS A 106 -16.87 -0.32 -15.62
CA LYS A 106 -17.67 0.27 -14.56
C LYS A 106 -16.99 1.45 -13.87
N CYS A 107 -15.71 1.69 -14.13
CA CYS A 107 -14.98 2.82 -13.56
C CYS A 107 -15.18 4.09 -14.41
N HIS A 108 -14.94 5.25 -13.81
CA HIS A 108 -14.94 6.53 -14.53
C HIS A 108 -13.52 6.87 -14.96
N TYR A 109 -13.32 7.13 -16.27
CA TYR A 109 -12.03 7.60 -16.78
C TYR A 109 -11.79 9.06 -16.37
N VAL A 110 -10.58 9.38 -15.91
CA VAL A 110 -10.23 10.70 -15.38
C VAL A 110 -9.17 11.38 -16.26
N SER A 111 -8.01 10.74 -16.45
CA SER A 111 -6.88 11.36 -17.15
C SER A 111 -5.89 10.35 -17.75
N GLY A 112 -4.88 10.85 -18.46
CA GLY A 112 -3.82 10.05 -19.10
C GLY A 112 -4.19 9.52 -20.50
N PRO A 113 -3.38 8.61 -21.07
CA PRO A 113 -3.77 7.87 -22.26
C PRO A 113 -4.96 6.97 -21.94
N LYS A 114 -5.98 6.90 -22.81
CA LYS A 114 -7.12 6.01 -22.54
C LYS A 114 -6.72 4.55 -22.76
N PHE A 115 -6.89 3.71 -21.75
CA PHE A 115 -6.60 2.28 -21.85
C PHE A 115 -7.50 1.62 -22.90
N THR A 116 -6.88 0.88 -23.83
CA THR A 116 -7.59 0.25 -24.96
C THR A 116 -7.76 -1.26 -24.82
N GLY A 117 -7.30 -1.87 -23.71
CA GLY A 117 -7.29 -3.33 -23.56
C GLY A 117 -6.25 -4.05 -24.42
N LYS A 118 -5.33 -3.33 -25.05
CA LYS A 118 -4.26 -3.91 -25.87
C LYS A 118 -2.98 -4.00 -25.05
N GLY A 119 -2.24 -5.07 -25.25
CA GLY A 119 -1.00 -5.35 -24.53
C GLY A 119 -1.14 -6.61 -23.68
N ARG A 120 -0.08 -7.43 -23.68
CA ARG A 120 -0.03 -8.67 -22.89
C ARG A 120 0.21 -8.40 -21.41
N VAL A 121 0.95 -7.34 -21.10
CA VAL A 121 1.41 -7.01 -19.75
C VAL A 121 0.69 -5.76 -19.27
N ILE A 122 -0.11 -5.90 -18.21
CA ILE A 122 -0.93 -4.81 -17.67
C ILE A 122 -0.67 -4.70 -16.17
N VAL A 123 -0.47 -3.48 -15.69
CA VAL A 123 -0.30 -3.16 -14.28
C VAL A 123 -1.54 -2.42 -13.82
N LEU A 124 -2.29 -3.02 -12.91
CA LEU A 124 -3.37 -2.33 -12.21
C LEU A 124 -2.77 -1.71 -10.94
N ASP A 125 -2.90 -0.41 -10.77
CA ASP A 125 -2.39 0.33 -9.61
C ASP A 125 -3.56 0.88 -8.78
N PHE A 126 -3.80 0.29 -7.61
CA PHE A 126 -4.84 0.72 -6.68
C PHE A 126 -4.27 1.72 -5.67
N TRP A 127 -4.84 2.92 -5.65
CA TRP A 127 -4.34 4.04 -4.87
C TRP A 127 -5.46 5.02 -4.46
N ALA A 128 -5.12 6.04 -3.66
CA ALA A 128 -6.03 7.12 -3.27
C ALA A 128 -5.27 8.45 -3.14
N SER A 129 -5.93 9.59 -3.35
CA SER A 129 -5.26 10.91 -3.33
C SER A 129 -4.76 11.32 -1.95
N TRP A 130 -5.39 10.84 -0.88
CA TRP A 130 -4.99 11.09 0.51
C TRP A 130 -3.87 10.16 1.00
N CYS A 131 -3.44 9.19 0.19
CA CYS A 131 -2.43 8.21 0.56
C CYS A 131 -1.02 8.73 0.26
N ASP A 132 -0.32 9.27 1.26
CA ASP A 132 1.04 9.79 1.09
C ASP A 132 2.01 8.81 0.40
N PRO A 133 2.06 7.50 0.77
CA PRO A 133 2.90 6.53 0.05
C PRO A 133 2.52 6.39 -1.43
N CYS A 134 1.25 6.56 -1.78
CA CYS A 134 0.76 6.51 -3.16
C CYS A 134 1.22 7.73 -3.95
N VAL A 135 1.12 8.93 -3.35
CA VAL A 135 1.62 10.18 -3.95
C VAL A 135 3.12 10.09 -4.24
N GLN A 136 3.89 9.47 -3.33
CA GLN A 136 5.33 9.23 -3.53
C GLN A 136 5.61 8.19 -4.62
N ALA A 137 4.75 7.18 -4.80
CA ALA A 137 4.91 6.15 -5.83
C ALA A 137 4.54 6.63 -7.23
N GLY A 138 3.56 7.56 -7.33
CA GLY A 138 3.00 8.04 -8.59
C GLY A 138 4.05 8.39 -9.65
N PRO A 139 5.05 9.25 -9.35
CA PRO A 139 6.11 9.58 -10.31
C PRO A 139 6.83 8.35 -10.86
N GLY A 140 7.15 7.39 -10.00
CA GLY A 140 7.79 6.13 -10.42
C GLY A 140 6.88 5.26 -11.30
N MET A 141 5.56 5.26 -11.06
CA MET A 141 4.58 4.59 -11.91
C MET A 141 4.43 5.26 -13.28
N SER A 142 4.48 6.60 -13.32
CA SER A 142 4.49 7.35 -14.58
C SER A 142 5.76 7.09 -15.39
N ASP A 143 6.92 7.11 -14.75
CA ASP A 143 8.20 6.83 -15.40
C ASP A 143 8.25 5.39 -15.93
N LEU A 144 7.67 4.43 -15.18
CA LEU A 144 7.51 3.06 -15.64
C LEU A 144 6.61 2.95 -16.87
N ALA A 145 5.51 3.69 -16.91
CA ALA A 145 4.62 3.71 -18.07
C ALA A 145 5.30 4.28 -19.32
N ASP A 146 6.10 5.34 -19.14
CA ASP A 146 6.86 5.98 -20.23
C ASP A 146 8.02 5.11 -20.72
N GLU A 147 8.80 4.50 -19.80
CA GLU A 147 9.96 3.67 -20.13
C GLU A 147 9.58 2.41 -20.92
N PHE A 148 8.43 1.82 -20.59
CA PHE A 148 7.93 0.57 -21.19
C PHE A 148 6.74 0.80 -22.13
N GLU A 149 6.63 2.00 -22.71
CA GLU A 149 5.57 2.34 -23.66
C GLU A 149 5.49 1.28 -24.78
N GLY A 150 4.27 0.83 -25.08
CA GLY A 150 4.00 -0.20 -26.08
C GLY A 150 4.32 -1.64 -25.65
N ARG A 151 5.04 -1.83 -24.54
CA ARG A 151 5.31 -3.15 -23.93
C ARG A 151 4.38 -3.45 -22.75
N ILE A 152 4.05 -2.43 -21.97
CA ILE A 152 3.11 -2.54 -20.84
C ILE A 152 1.99 -1.50 -20.96
N SER A 153 0.92 -1.70 -20.18
CA SER A 153 -0.07 -0.66 -19.87
C SER A 153 -0.20 -0.50 -18.37
N VAL A 154 0.02 0.71 -17.85
CA VAL A 154 -0.23 1.05 -16.45
C VAL A 154 -1.61 1.70 -16.33
N VAL A 155 -2.47 1.13 -15.50
CA VAL A 155 -3.85 1.54 -15.27
C VAL A 155 -4.06 1.80 -13.78
N GLY A 156 -4.05 3.08 -13.41
CA GLY A 156 -4.41 3.54 -12.08
C GLY A 156 -5.91 3.43 -11.84
N ILE A 157 -6.28 2.78 -10.75
CA ILE A 157 -7.65 2.67 -10.23
C ILE A 157 -7.65 3.37 -8.88
N ASN A 158 -8.02 4.64 -8.89
CA ASN A 158 -8.19 5.42 -7.69
C ASN A 158 -9.49 5.02 -6.97
N ASN A 159 -9.44 4.92 -5.65
CA ASN A 159 -10.65 4.85 -4.82
C ASN A 159 -10.41 5.62 -3.51
N GLU A 160 -10.95 6.83 -3.41
CA GLU A 160 -10.85 7.68 -2.21
C GLU A 160 -11.46 7.01 -0.96
N SER A 161 -12.30 6.01 -1.14
CA SER A 161 -12.96 5.26 -0.07
C SER A 161 -12.51 3.79 0.00
N ILE A 162 -11.28 3.48 -0.43
CA ILE A 162 -10.82 2.08 -0.55
C ILE A 162 -10.90 1.29 0.78
N PHE A 163 -10.82 1.97 1.92
CA PHE A 163 -10.94 1.38 3.27
C PHE A 163 -12.29 1.68 3.96
N GLY A 164 -13.27 2.22 3.25
CA GLY A 164 -14.57 2.58 3.80
C GLY A 164 -15.69 2.48 2.77
N ASP A 165 -16.78 3.19 3.05
CA ASP A 165 -17.93 3.31 2.14
C ASP A 165 -17.72 4.48 1.18
N THR A 166 -18.04 4.28 -0.09
CA THR A 166 -17.91 5.32 -1.13
C THR A 166 -18.81 6.51 -0.85
N LYS A 167 -18.30 7.72 -1.10
CA LYS A 167 -19.02 8.97 -0.85
C LYS A 167 -19.19 9.76 -2.14
N PRO A 168 -20.24 10.60 -2.24
CA PRO A 168 -20.33 11.58 -3.30
C PRO A 168 -19.15 12.56 -3.21
N GLY A 169 -18.56 12.91 -4.36
CA GLY A 169 -17.50 13.92 -4.45
C GLY A 169 -16.08 13.39 -4.68
N ASP A 170 -15.89 12.07 -4.69
CA ASP A 170 -14.56 11.45 -4.87
C ASP A 170 -13.90 11.88 -6.20
N VAL A 171 -14.68 12.09 -7.27
CA VAL A 171 -14.18 12.57 -8.58
C VAL A 171 -13.65 14.01 -8.49
N ASP A 172 -14.35 14.90 -7.80
CA ASP A 172 -13.94 16.30 -7.66
C ASP A 172 -12.66 16.39 -6.81
N GLN A 173 -12.61 15.62 -5.71
CA GLN A 173 -11.42 15.51 -4.86
C GLN A 173 -10.21 15.01 -5.64
N LEU A 174 -10.37 13.97 -6.47
CA LEU A 174 -9.30 13.46 -7.31
C LEU A 174 -8.84 14.50 -8.34
N ASN A 175 -9.78 15.22 -8.97
CA ASN A 175 -9.42 16.27 -9.93
C ASN A 175 -8.62 17.41 -9.28
N GLU A 176 -9.04 17.87 -8.09
CA GLU A 176 -8.29 18.87 -7.31
C GLU A 176 -6.88 18.38 -6.97
N PHE A 177 -6.74 17.12 -6.55
CA PHE A 177 -5.42 16.53 -6.31
C PHE A 177 -4.55 16.51 -7.57
N LEU A 178 -5.12 16.12 -8.71
CA LEU A 178 -4.38 16.04 -9.97
C LEU A 178 -3.96 17.41 -10.47
N ASP A 179 -4.72 18.49 -10.22
CA ASP A 179 -4.30 19.86 -10.58
C ASP A 179 -2.90 20.20 -10.07
N ASP A 180 -2.56 19.74 -8.86
CA ASP A 180 -1.25 19.97 -8.24
C ASP A 180 -0.23 18.86 -8.51
N ASN A 181 -0.67 17.66 -8.93
CA ASN A 181 0.17 16.46 -9.02
C ASN A 181 0.23 15.80 -10.41
N ARG A 182 -0.32 16.42 -11.46
CA ARG A 182 -0.36 15.88 -12.84
C ARG A 182 0.98 15.31 -13.33
N GLU A 183 2.09 15.98 -13.03
CA GLU A 183 3.42 15.52 -13.44
C GLU A 183 3.78 14.17 -12.81
N GLY A 184 3.24 13.81 -11.64
CA GLY A 184 3.43 12.50 -11.03
C GLY A 184 2.43 11.43 -11.48
N PHE A 185 1.38 11.79 -12.23
CA PHE A 185 0.28 10.88 -12.58
C PHE A 185 -0.07 11.00 -14.06
N ARG A 186 0.92 10.75 -14.93
CA ARG A 186 0.80 10.88 -16.40
C ARG A 186 0.22 9.64 -17.09
N TYR A 187 0.17 8.52 -16.38
CA TYR A 187 -0.38 7.25 -16.87
C TYR A 187 -1.92 7.24 -16.83
N THR A 188 -2.53 6.15 -17.30
CA THR A 188 -3.99 6.05 -17.37
C THR A 188 -4.61 6.07 -15.97
N ILE A 189 -5.50 7.02 -15.69
CA ILE A 189 -6.21 7.09 -14.40
C ILE A 189 -7.71 6.90 -14.59
N TYR A 190 -8.25 5.93 -13.86
CA TYR A 190 -9.66 5.72 -13.59
C TYR A 190 -9.94 5.95 -12.11
N ILE A 191 -11.18 6.28 -11.79
CA ILE A 191 -11.72 6.23 -10.43
C ILE A 191 -12.82 5.16 -10.38
N ASP A 192 -12.79 4.36 -9.32
CA ASP A 192 -13.77 3.31 -9.07
C ASP A 192 -15.19 3.89 -8.95
N ASN A 193 -16.21 3.07 -9.18
CA ASN A 193 -17.58 3.55 -9.05
C ASN A 193 -18.04 3.66 -7.59
N ASP A 194 -19.23 4.21 -7.42
CA ASP A 194 -19.91 4.35 -6.12
C ASP A 194 -20.16 3.01 -5.41
N GLU A 195 -20.26 1.91 -6.15
CA GLU A 195 -20.36 0.55 -5.60
C GLU A 195 -19.01 -0.05 -5.15
N GLY A 196 -17.88 0.63 -5.42
CA GLY A 196 -16.54 0.07 -5.16
C GLY A 196 -16.24 -1.17 -6.02
N HIS A 197 -16.69 -1.18 -7.27
CA HIS A 197 -16.61 -2.36 -8.13
C HIS A 197 -15.20 -2.94 -8.24
N ALA A 198 -14.20 -2.12 -8.54
CA ALA A 198 -12.83 -2.58 -8.69
C ALA A 198 -12.21 -2.98 -7.34
N LYS A 199 -12.57 -2.23 -6.27
CA LYS A 199 -12.25 -2.60 -4.90
C LYS A 199 -12.76 -3.99 -4.56
N GLU A 200 -14.03 -4.29 -4.79
CA GLU A 200 -14.67 -5.53 -4.35
C GLU A 200 -14.36 -6.73 -5.24
N THR A 201 -14.12 -6.53 -6.53
CA THR A 201 -13.90 -7.64 -7.47
C THR A 201 -12.43 -8.00 -7.68
N VAL A 202 -11.49 -7.09 -7.40
CA VAL A 202 -10.06 -7.31 -7.65
C VAL A 202 -9.20 -7.00 -6.44
N TYR A 203 -9.27 -5.79 -5.87
CA TYR A 203 -8.39 -5.41 -4.75
C TYR A 203 -8.63 -6.25 -3.49
N ASN A 204 -9.88 -6.35 -3.02
CA ASN A 204 -10.25 -7.11 -1.83
C ASN A 204 -9.94 -8.63 -1.99
N PRO A 205 -10.32 -9.28 -3.12
CA PRO A 205 -9.90 -10.65 -3.41
C PRO A 205 -8.38 -10.83 -3.56
N GLY A 206 -7.68 -9.79 -4.01
CA GLY A 206 -6.22 -9.72 -4.03
C GLY A 206 -5.60 -9.88 -2.63
N GLY A 207 -6.35 -9.58 -1.57
CA GLY A 207 -5.95 -9.86 -0.20
C GLY A 207 -4.81 -8.97 0.32
N TYR A 208 -4.22 -8.12 -0.52
CA TYR A 208 -3.29 -7.08 -0.11
C TYR A 208 -4.09 -5.95 0.55
N ARG A 209 -3.88 -5.74 1.85
CA ARG A 209 -4.69 -4.84 2.70
C ARG A 209 -4.06 -3.47 2.89
N GLY A 210 -3.29 -2.99 1.91
CA GLY A 210 -2.64 -1.70 1.91
C GLY A 210 -2.67 -1.04 0.53
N ILE A 211 -2.39 0.26 0.49
CA ILE A 211 -2.13 0.99 -0.75
C ILE A 211 -0.83 1.79 -0.64
N PRO A 212 -0.10 2.02 -1.74
CA PRO A 212 -0.42 1.59 -3.10
C PRO A 212 -0.30 0.07 -3.28
N CYS A 213 -1.21 -0.49 -4.08
CA CYS A 213 -1.24 -1.92 -4.39
C CYS A 213 -1.21 -2.11 -5.91
N VAL A 214 -0.20 -2.78 -6.41
CA VAL A 214 -0.08 -3.13 -7.83
C VAL A 214 -0.39 -4.60 -8.06
N ILE A 215 -1.16 -4.86 -9.11
CA ILE A 215 -1.47 -6.19 -9.61
C ILE A 215 -0.96 -6.30 -11.03
N LEU A 216 -0.05 -7.25 -11.27
CA LEU A 216 0.49 -7.53 -12.60
C LEU A 216 -0.35 -8.60 -13.28
N LEU A 217 -0.83 -8.29 -14.48
CA LEU A 217 -1.51 -9.22 -15.37
C LEU A 217 -0.61 -9.56 -16.54
N VAL A 218 -0.50 -10.84 -16.87
CA VAL A 218 0.11 -11.35 -18.11
C VAL A 218 -0.95 -12.17 -18.84
N ASP A 219 -1.37 -11.69 -20.01
CA ASP A 219 -2.48 -12.27 -20.79
C ASP A 219 -3.77 -12.40 -19.95
N GLY A 220 -4.01 -11.41 -19.08
CA GLY A 220 -5.14 -11.37 -18.14
C GLY A 220 -4.96 -12.22 -16.87
N ILE A 221 -3.90 -13.03 -16.79
CA ILE A 221 -3.61 -13.85 -15.60
C ILE A 221 -2.81 -13.05 -14.59
N VAL A 222 -3.25 -13.05 -13.33
CA VAL A 222 -2.56 -12.36 -12.24
C VAL A 222 -1.26 -13.09 -11.88
N THR A 223 -0.13 -12.42 -12.02
CA THR A 223 1.22 -12.97 -11.75
C THR A 223 1.92 -12.32 -10.56
N TYR A 224 1.45 -11.15 -10.14
CA TYR A 224 1.95 -10.45 -8.95
C TYR A 224 0.83 -9.65 -8.27
N VAL A 225 0.88 -9.59 -6.95
CA VAL A 225 0.07 -8.72 -6.10
C VAL A 225 0.97 -8.22 -4.97
N GLY A 226 1.11 -6.91 -4.79
CA GLY A 226 1.96 -6.33 -3.75
C GLY A 226 2.04 -4.81 -3.87
N SER A 227 3.05 -4.19 -3.28
CA SER A 227 3.29 -2.75 -3.41
C SER A 227 4.33 -2.44 -4.51
N PRO A 228 4.20 -1.31 -5.21
CA PRO A 228 5.21 -0.86 -6.18
C PRO A 228 6.57 -0.58 -5.54
N GLN A 229 6.63 -0.31 -4.24
CA GLN A 229 7.86 -0.07 -3.48
C GLN A 229 8.54 -1.36 -2.98
N GLU A 230 7.90 -2.52 -3.14
CA GLU A 230 8.50 -3.82 -2.84
C GLU A 230 9.33 -4.31 -4.05
N ASN A 231 9.27 -5.60 -4.38
CA ASN A 231 10.04 -6.20 -5.48
C ASN A 231 9.36 -6.07 -6.85
N PHE A 232 8.44 -5.13 -7.04
CA PHE A 232 7.61 -5.06 -8.24
C PHE A 232 8.43 -4.83 -9.52
N ARG A 233 9.29 -3.80 -9.56
CA ARG A 233 10.05 -3.45 -10.78
C ARG A 233 10.93 -4.61 -11.28
N PRO A 234 11.75 -5.27 -10.43
CA PRO A 234 12.51 -6.46 -10.87
C PRO A 234 11.64 -7.60 -11.41
N ILE A 235 10.46 -7.85 -10.80
CA ILE A 235 9.53 -8.89 -11.26
C ILE A 235 8.96 -8.54 -12.64
N LEU A 236 8.60 -7.28 -12.86
CA LEU A 236 8.10 -6.81 -14.15
C LEU A 236 9.16 -6.94 -15.24
N GLU A 237 10.40 -6.49 -14.98
CA GLU A 237 11.51 -6.59 -15.93
C GLU A 237 11.82 -8.05 -16.27
N GLN A 238 11.83 -8.94 -15.27
CA GLN A 238 12.02 -10.37 -15.49
C GLN A 238 10.89 -10.98 -16.34
N THR A 239 9.65 -10.57 -16.09
CA THR A 239 8.47 -11.01 -16.85
C THR A 239 8.60 -10.57 -18.31
N LEU A 240 8.96 -9.30 -18.56
CA LEU A 240 9.17 -8.78 -19.91
C LEU A 240 10.29 -9.52 -20.65
N ALA A 241 11.43 -9.73 -19.99
CA ALA A 241 12.55 -10.47 -20.57
C ALA A 241 12.18 -11.93 -20.91
N PHE A 242 11.37 -12.57 -20.06
CA PHE A 242 10.86 -13.92 -20.33
C PHE A 242 9.96 -13.96 -21.57
N LEU A 243 9.00 -13.03 -21.67
CA LEU A 243 8.07 -12.95 -22.81
C LEU A 243 8.77 -12.64 -24.13
N GLU A 244 9.80 -11.79 -24.11
CA GLU A 244 10.63 -11.51 -25.28
C GLU A 244 11.42 -12.75 -25.74
N ALA A 245 11.98 -13.50 -24.79
CA ALA A 245 12.69 -14.74 -25.10
C ALA A 245 11.75 -15.85 -25.60
N GLU A 246 10.49 -15.85 -25.19
CA GLU A 246 9.45 -16.76 -25.68
C GLU A 246 9.08 -16.42 -27.13
N ALA A 247 8.80 -15.16 -27.43
CA ALA A 247 8.44 -14.70 -28.78
C ALA A 247 9.55 -15.04 -29.81
N LEU A 248 10.82 -14.86 -29.45
CA LEU A 248 11.96 -15.19 -30.32
C LEU A 248 12.14 -16.69 -30.59
N ARG A 249 11.49 -17.58 -29.82
CA ARG A 249 11.52 -19.04 -30.07
C ARG A 249 10.39 -19.52 -30.97
N GLU A 250 9.34 -18.71 -31.09
CA GLU A 250 8.18 -19.01 -31.92
C GLU A 250 8.33 -18.48 -33.36
N GLU A 251 9.30 -17.60 -33.60
CA GLU A 251 9.76 -17.09 -34.90
C GLU A 251 10.80 -18.02 -35.58
#